data_AF-E2ZFZ4-F1
#
_entry.id   AF-E2ZFZ4-F1
#
_cell.length_a   1.000
_cell.length_b   1.000
_cell.length_c   1.000
_cell.angle_alpha   90.00
_cell.angle_beta   90.00
_cell.angle_gamma   90.00
#
_symmetry.space_group_name_H-M   'P 1'
#
loop_
_entity.id
_entity.type
_entity.pdbx_description
1 polymer ?
#
loop_
_entity_poly.entity_id
_entity_poly.type
_entity_poly.pdbx_seq_one_letter_code
_entity_poly.pdbx_strand_id
1 'polypeptide(L)'
;MNEENTTIMPPEKQIVQDDRDARAEELESAFSYDGYQVVRKELFAHLRDPAIVIRKDSITFNTACITGLEDVVYVHVMFNNDLKRIVVRGCDENDKDALRWCVAKPDKRKSRKMSCKPFATLVYQEMGWDSECRYKMLGYRITFEGETLYVFDLLVPEIFHEGQRKKNAVDSQDNAASTKPVNSRKGFYLDDIVGTFGVPVEEHRKESEVKQMDGYVSMGILTGKIAPEAGKD
;
A
#
# COMPACT_ATOMS: atom_id res chain seq x y z
N MET A 1 44.66 38.82 -42.07
CA MET A 1 43.39 38.82 -41.32
C MET A 1 42.72 37.50 -41.62
N ASN A 2 42.93 36.50 -40.77
CA ASN A 2 42.24 35.22 -40.85
C ASN A 2 41.43 35.10 -39.56
N GLU A 3 40.15 35.43 -39.63
CA GLU A 3 39.22 35.15 -38.54
C GLU A 3 38.75 33.70 -38.74
N GLU A 4 39.27 32.81 -37.90
CA GLU A 4 38.72 31.46 -37.74
C GLU A 4 37.31 31.58 -37.15
N ASN A 5 36.31 31.40 -38.01
CA ASN A 5 34.92 31.20 -37.58
C ASN A 5 34.81 29.81 -36.92
N THR A 6 35.11 29.75 -35.63
CA THR A 6 34.84 28.56 -34.81
C THR A 6 33.35 28.57 -34.50
N THR A 7 32.56 27.89 -35.34
CA THR A 7 31.17 27.52 -35.01
C THR A 7 31.22 26.56 -33.82
N ILE A 8 31.09 27.11 -32.61
CA ILE A 8 30.92 26.33 -31.39
C ILE A 8 29.49 25.77 -31.46
N MET A 9 29.35 24.52 -31.91
CA MET A 9 28.10 23.80 -31.78
C MET A 9 27.74 23.75 -30.29
N PRO A 10 26.49 24.10 -29.91
CA PRO A 10 26.09 24.03 -28.52
C PRO A 10 26.27 22.59 -28.01
N PRO A 11 26.77 22.42 -26.78
CA PRO A 11 27.01 21.10 -26.21
C PRO A 11 25.70 20.29 -26.23
N GLU A 12 25.75 19.02 -26.64
CA GLU A 12 24.59 18.12 -26.81
C GLU A 12 23.62 18.12 -25.60
N LYS A 13 24.13 18.35 -24.39
CA LYS A 13 23.31 18.47 -23.17
C LYS A 13 22.35 19.68 -23.17
N GLN A 14 22.73 20.80 -23.77
CA GLN A 14 21.87 21.98 -23.91
C GLN A 14 20.78 21.73 -24.93
N ILE A 15 21.11 21.15 -26.10
CA ILE A 15 20.14 20.80 -27.14
C ILE A 15 19.07 19.83 -26.60
N VAL A 16 19.49 18.79 -25.85
CA VAL A 16 18.58 17.81 -25.25
C VAL A 16 17.71 18.41 -24.13
N GLN A 17 18.20 19.46 -23.46
CA GLN A 17 17.44 20.16 -22.42
C GLN A 17 16.41 21.10 -23.07
N ASP A 18 16.81 21.86 -24.09
CA ASP A 18 15.93 22.76 -24.83
C ASP A 18 14.79 21.98 -25.53
N ASP A 19 15.06 20.80 -26.09
CA ASP A 19 14.04 19.93 -26.68
C ASP A 19 13.05 19.35 -25.64
N ARG A 20 13.51 19.09 -24.40
CA ARG A 20 12.64 18.66 -23.31
C ARG A 20 11.77 19.80 -22.81
N ASP A 21 12.33 21.00 -22.73
CA ASP A 21 11.65 22.19 -22.24
C ASP A 21 10.59 22.66 -23.26
N ALA A 22 10.89 22.63 -24.57
CA ALA A 22 9.91 22.90 -25.62
C ALA A 22 8.75 21.89 -25.63
N ARG A 23 9.05 20.60 -25.42
CA ARG A 23 8.02 19.56 -25.31
C ARG A 23 7.18 19.70 -24.04
N ALA A 24 7.75 20.19 -22.95
CA ALA A 24 7.01 20.47 -21.73
C ALA A 24 6.01 21.61 -21.93
N GLU A 25 6.43 22.71 -22.57
CA GLU A 25 5.56 23.86 -22.87
C GLU A 25 4.40 23.49 -23.81
N GLU A 26 4.66 22.66 -24.83
CA GLU A 26 3.60 22.11 -25.69
C GLU A 26 2.58 21.31 -24.87
N LEU A 27 3.06 20.40 -24.01
CA LEU A 27 2.20 19.59 -23.16
C LEU A 27 1.40 20.44 -22.17
N GLU A 28 2.01 21.45 -21.54
CA GLU A 28 1.33 22.37 -20.62
C GLU A 28 0.20 23.14 -21.32
N SER A 29 0.45 23.63 -22.54
CA SER A 29 -0.55 24.38 -23.30
C SER A 29 -1.76 23.55 -23.74
N ALA A 30 -1.57 22.25 -23.99
CA ALA A 30 -2.61 21.33 -24.45
C ALA A 30 -3.20 20.46 -23.33
N PHE A 31 -2.75 20.62 -22.09
CA PHE A 31 -3.11 19.72 -21.00
C PHE A 31 -4.57 19.89 -20.54
N SER A 32 -5.31 18.79 -20.54
CA SER A 32 -6.55 18.60 -19.80
C SER A 32 -6.51 17.24 -19.11
N TYR A 33 -7.19 17.10 -17.97
CA TYR A 33 -7.35 15.81 -17.32
C TYR A 33 -8.34 14.88 -18.05
N ASP A 34 -8.99 15.36 -19.12
CA ASP A 34 -9.92 14.56 -19.93
C ASP A 34 -9.23 13.35 -20.57
N GLY A 35 -9.85 12.18 -20.44
CA GLY A 35 -9.29 10.92 -20.93
C GLY A 35 -8.18 10.33 -20.07
N TYR A 36 -7.66 11.06 -19.07
CA TYR A 36 -6.72 10.51 -18.10
C TYR A 36 -7.44 9.71 -17.01
N GLN A 37 -6.75 8.69 -16.51
CA GLN A 37 -7.21 7.84 -15.41
C GLN A 37 -6.23 7.96 -14.25
N VAL A 38 -6.76 8.05 -13.04
CA VAL A 38 -5.97 7.92 -11.82
C VAL A 38 -5.65 6.44 -11.65
N VAL A 39 -4.35 6.13 -11.69
CA VAL A 39 -3.90 4.75 -11.57
C VAL A 39 -4.12 4.25 -10.15
N ARG A 40 -4.75 3.08 -10.00
CA ARG A 40 -4.94 2.44 -8.70
C ARG A 40 -3.59 2.17 -8.05
N LYS A 41 -3.41 2.62 -6.81
CA LYS A 41 -2.13 2.48 -6.10
C LYS A 41 -1.71 1.02 -6.00
N GLU A 42 -2.66 0.12 -5.85
CA GLU A 42 -2.52 -1.34 -5.72
C GLU A 42 -1.75 -1.99 -6.88
N LEU A 43 -1.66 -1.30 -8.03
CA LEU A 43 -0.90 -1.75 -9.19
C LEU A 43 0.62 -1.52 -9.03
N PHE A 44 1.07 -0.79 -8.01
CA PHE A 44 2.47 -0.44 -7.77
C PHE A 44 3.12 -1.29 -6.66
N ALA A 45 4.45 -1.21 -6.55
CA ALA A 45 5.20 -1.92 -5.51
C ALA A 45 5.15 -1.17 -4.16
N HIS A 46 4.41 -1.74 -3.19
CA HIS A 46 4.17 -1.16 -1.87
C HIS A 46 5.24 -1.45 -0.81
N LEU A 47 6.49 -1.10 -1.09
CA LEU A 47 7.60 -1.32 -0.14
C LEU A 47 7.54 -0.37 1.06
N ARG A 48 7.05 0.85 0.85
CA ARG A 48 7.02 1.92 1.87
C ARG A 48 5.63 2.19 2.46
N ASP A 49 4.59 1.65 1.83
CA ASP A 49 3.23 1.79 2.35
C ASP A 49 2.96 0.72 3.40
N PRO A 50 2.25 1.03 4.50
CA PRO A 50 1.81 0.02 5.45
C PRO A 50 1.05 -1.10 4.73
N ALA A 51 1.35 -2.35 5.05
CA ALA A 51 0.64 -3.49 4.47
C ALA A 51 0.54 -4.65 5.45
N ILE A 52 -0.59 -5.36 5.40
CA ILE A 52 -0.82 -6.62 6.10
C ILE A 52 -0.91 -7.73 5.07
N VAL A 53 -0.28 -8.87 5.36
CA VAL A 53 -0.44 -10.12 4.61
C VAL A 53 -1.13 -11.13 5.52
N ILE A 54 -2.27 -11.64 5.08
CA ILE A 54 -3.03 -12.69 5.74
C ILE A 54 -2.87 -13.98 4.95
N ARG A 55 -2.45 -15.03 5.67
CA ARG A 55 -2.38 -16.42 5.21
C ARG A 55 -3.34 -17.24 6.07
N LYS A 56 -3.64 -18.46 5.63
CA LYS A 56 -4.52 -19.40 6.34
C LYS A 56 -4.14 -19.68 7.81
N ASP A 57 -2.89 -19.49 8.19
CA ASP A 57 -2.38 -19.80 9.52
C ASP A 57 -1.80 -18.59 10.27
N SER A 58 -1.68 -17.43 9.62
CA SER A 58 -0.85 -16.35 10.12
C SER A 58 -1.12 -15.00 9.48
N ILE A 59 -0.76 -13.94 10.20
CA ILE A 59 -0.68 -12.58 9.68
C ILE A 59 0.74 -12.03 9.82
N THR A 60 1.11 -11.11 8.93
CA THR A 60 2.39 -10.41 8.97
C THR A 60 2.22 -8.98 8.48
N PHE A 61 2.68 -8.03 9.27
CA PHE A 61 2.77 -6.63 8.87
C PHE A 61 4.11 -6.38 8.18
N ASN A 62 4.16 -5.49 7.20
CA ASN A 62 5.43 -5.17 6.56
C ASN A 62 6.30 -4.24 7.43
N THR A 63 7.50 -3.92 6.93
CA THR A 63 8.44 -3.03 7.64
C THR A 63 7.87 -1.62 7.81
N ALA A 64 7.10 -1.11 6.84
CA ALA A 64 6.50 0.21 6.91
C ALA A 64 5.56 0.37 8.13
N CYS A 65 4.80 -0.67 8.48
CA CYS A 65 3.96 -0.65 9.70
C CYS A 65 4.79 -0.50 10.98
N ILE A 66 5.86 -1.28 11.12
CA ILE A 66 6.65 -1.30 12.36
C ILE A 66 7.60 -0.10 12.47
N THR A 67 7.98 0.51 11.34
CA THR A 67 8.74 1.76 11.30
C THR A 67 7.84 2.98 11.48
N GLY A 68 6.56 2.93 11.11
CA GLY A 68 5.67 4.06 11.37
C GLY A 68 5.16 4.15 12.81
N LEU A 69 5.39 3.12 13.64
CA LEU A 69 5.11 3.10 15.08
C LEU A 69 6.36 2.66 15.85
N GLU A 70 7.40 3.50 15.85
CA GLU A 70 8.75 3.13 16.30
C GLU A 70 8.85 2.77 17.80
N ASP A 71 7.93 3.22 18.63
CA ASP A 71 7.99 2.88 20.07
C ASP A 71 7.07 1.70 20.45
N VAL A 72 6.37 1.13 19.46
CA VAL A 72 5.30 0.15 19.70
C VAL A 72 5.75 -1.29 19.40
N VAL A 73 5.88 -2.10 20.45
CA VAL A 73 6.23 -3.54 20.33
C VAL A 73 5.00 -4.45 20.41
N TYR A 74 3.96 -3.99 21.10
CA TYR A 74 2.71 -4.71 21.31
C TYR A 74 1.55 -3.93 20.68
N VAL A 75 0.60 -4.65 20.10
CA VAL A 75 -0.56 -4.06 19.43
C VAL A 75 -1.85 -4.80 19.76
N HIS A 76 -2.96 -4.07 19.71
CA HIS A 76 -4.29 -4.66 19.57
C HIS A 76 -4.66 -4.75 18.10
N VAL A 77 -5.24 -5.88 17.71
CA VAL A 77 -5.77 -6.11 16.36
C VAL A 77 -7.28 -6.24 16.49
N MET A 78 -8.01 -5.30 15.91
CA MET A 78 -9.47 -5.23 15.94
C MET A 78 -10.02 -5.53 14.55
N PHE A 79 -11.13 -6.27 14.48
CA PHE A 79 -11.80 -6.61 13.23
C PHE A 79 -13.23 -6.10 13.26
N ASN A 80 -13.64 -5.40 12.20
CA ASN A 80 -15.02 -4.95 12.03
C ASN A 80 -15.69 -5.78 10.93
N ASN A 81 -16.78 -6.46 11.29
CA ASN A 81 -17.47 -7.36 10.38
C ASN A 81 -18.33 -6.65 9.33
N ASP A 82 -18.86 -5.47 9.62
CA ASP A 82 -19.76 -4.78 8.68
C ASP A 82 -18.95 -4.06 7.61
N LEU A 83 -17.88 -3.37 8.03
CA LEU A 83 -16.99 -2.62 7.17
C LEU A 83 -15.91 -3.49 6.51
N LYS A 84 -15.75 -4.74 6.94
CA LYS A 84 -14.66 -5.64 6.53
C LYS A 84 -13.28 -4.97 6.67
N ARG A 85 -12.99 -4.44 7.86
CA ARG A 85 -11.74 -3.71 8.15
C ARG A 85 -11.00 -4.31 9.33
N ILE A 86 -9.67 -4.24 9.27
CA ILE A 86 -8.79 -4.50 10.41
C ILE A 86 -8.17 -3.19 10.86
N VAL A 87 -8.23 -2.91 12.17
CA VAL A 87 -7.55 -1.78 12.78
C VAL A 87 -6.46 -2.28 13.71
N VAL A 88 -5.29 -1.65 13.64
CA VAL A 88 -4.15 -1.94 14.52
C VAL A 88 -3.79 -0.70 15.30
N ARG A 89 -3.72 -0.87 16.62
CA ARG A 89 -3.41 0.16 17.61
C ARG A 89 -2.25 -0.30 18.49
N GLY A 90 -1.34 0.60 18.86
CA GLY A 90 -0.30 0.28 19.84
C GLY A 90 -0.86 0.12 21.25
N CYS A 91 -0.32 -0.81 22.02
CA CYS A 91 -0.70 -1.04 23.42
C CYS A 91 0.49 -1.45 24.27
N ASP A 92 0.29 -1.52 25.58
CA ASP A 92 1.31 -1.96 26.53
C ASP A 92 1.43 -3.49 26.57
N GLU A 93 2.62 -3.99 26.94
CA GLU A 93 2.89 -5.44 27.03
C GLU A 93 1.94 -6.17 28.00
N ASN A 94 1.51 -5.47 29.06
CA ASN A 94 0.66 -6.02 30.11
C ASN A 94 -0.83 -5.84 29.83
N ASP A 95 -1.19 -5.18 28.74
CA ASP A 95 -2.59 -5.02 28.37
C ASP A 95 -3.20 -6.36 28.00
N LYS A 96 -4.48 -6.52 28.32
CA LYS A 96 -5.24 -7.70 27.93
C LYS A 96 -5.23 -7.82 26.40
N ASP A 97 -5.02 -9.03 25.91
CA ASP A 97 -5.03 -9.35 24.48
C ASP A 97 -3.93 -8.64 23.66
N ALA A 98 -2.86 -8.16 24.32
CA ALA A 98 -1.71 -7.55 23.66
C ALA A 98 -0.96 -8.55 22.76
N LEU A 99 -0.76 -8.20 21.50
CA LEU A 99 -0.08 -9.04 20.52
C LEU A 99 1.29 -8.46 20.15
N ARG A 100 2.34 -9.26 20.37
CA ARG A 100 3.69 -8.87 19.96
C ARG A 100 3.88 -8.98 18.45
N TRP A 101 3.81 -7.85 17.73
CA TRP A 101 3.88 -7.82 16.26
C TRP A 101 5.29 -7.62 15.68
N CYS A 102 6.26 -7.24 16.50
CA CYS A 102 7.63 -7.01 16.06
C CYS A 102 8.65 -7.44 17.11
N VAL A 103 9.88 -7.67 16.66
CA VAL A 103 11.05 -7.85 17.51
C VAL A 103 11.86 -6.56 17.41
N ALA A 104 11.94 -5.83 18.51
CA ALA A 104 12.82 -4.68 18.68
C ALA A 104 14.10 -5.12 19.41
N LYS A 105 15.24 -5.00 18.73
CA LYS A 105 16.59 -5.11 19.31
C LYS A 105 17.29 -3.76 19.08
N PRO A 106 18.33 -3.41 19.87
CA PRO A 106 19.01 -2.11 19.75
C PRO A 106 19.49 -1.77 18.34
N ASP A 107 19.90 -2.78 17.57
CA ASP A 107 20.45 -2.60 16.23
C ASP A 107 19.46 -2.92 15.09
N LYS A 108 18.36 -3.65 15.40
CA LYS A 108 17.43 -4.16 14.37
C LYS A 108 16.01 -4.27 14.87
N ARG A 109 15.08 -3.71 14.08
CA ARG A 109 13.65 -3.99 14.19
C ARG A 109 13.20 -4.91 13.06
N LYS A 110 12.47 -5.96 13.40
CA LYS A 110 11.93 -6.89 12.40
C LYS A 110 10.49 -7.23 12.69
N SER A 111 9.66 -7.21 11.67
CA SER A 111 8.28 -7.66 11.77
C SER A 111 8.22 -9.17 12.06
N ARG A 112 7.24 -9.57 12.86
CA ARG A 112 7.04 -10.95 13.28
C ARG A 112 5.90 -11.58 12.48
N LYS A 113 6.12 -12.81 11.99
CA LYS A 113 5.03 -13.68 11.54
C LYS A 113 4.24 -14.10 12.78
N MET A 114 2.99 -13.65 12.88
CA MET A 114 2.11 -13.99 13.99
C MET A 114 1.23 -15.16 13.59
N SER A 115 1.40 -16.31 14.25
CA SER A 115 0.55 -17.47 14.05
C SER A 115 -0.82 -17.20 14.66
N CYS A 116 -1.88 -17.32 13.87
CA CYS A 116 -3.23 -16.91 14.26
C CYS A 116 -4.30 -17.77 13.56
N LYS A 117 -4.09 -19.09 13.51
CA LYS A 117 -4.96 -20.01 12.75
C LYS A 117 -6.46 -19.83 13.04
N PRO A 118 -6.95 -19.76 14.30
CA PRO A 118 -8.37 -19.56 14.55
C PRO A 118 -8.91 -18.24 13.97
N PHE A 119 -8.18 -17.14 14.17
CA PHE A 119 -8.54 -15.83 13.63
C PHE A 119 -8.52 -15.82 12.10
N ALA A 120 -7.45 -16.35 11.49
CA ALA A 120 -7.33 -16.42 10.04
C ALA A 120 -8.47 -17.26 9.42
N THR A 121 -8.84 -18.40 10.03
CA THR A 121 -9.99 -19.18 9.57
C THR A 121 -11.28 -18.36 9.56
N LEU A 122 -11.56 -17.60 10.62
CA LEU A 122 -12.76 -16.75 10.67
C LEU A 122 -12.76 -15.70 9.57
N VAL A 123 -11.63 -15.01 9.35
CA VAL A 123 -11.50 -14.01 8.29
C VAL A 123 -11.70 -14.65 6.90
N TYR A 124 -11.10 -15.82 6.64
CA TYR A 124 -11.27 -16.49 5.35
C TYR A 124 -12.73 -16.91 5.10
N GLN A 125 -13.42 -17.41 6.13
CA GLN A 125 -14.83 -17.78 6.03
C GLN A 125 -15.71 -16.55 5.77
N GLU A 126 -15.51 -15.49 6.55
CA GLU A 126 -16.30 -14.26 6.45
C GLU A 126 -16.13 -13.56 5.10
N MET A 127 -14.92 -13.61 4.52
CA MET A 127 -14.61 -13.00 3.23
C MET A 127 -14.84 -13.93 2.03
N GLY A 128 -15.19 -15.20 2.26
CA GLY A 128 -15.31 -16.20 1.18
C GLY A 128 -13.98 -16.44 0.44
N TRP A 129 -12.85 -16.32 1.13
CA TRP A 129 -11.51 -16.42 0.54
C TRP A 129 -11.05 -17.87 0.33
N ASP A 130 -10.28 -18.09 -0.72
CA ASP A 130 -9.67 -19.38 -1.04
C ASP A 130 -8.47 -19.66 -0.13
N SER A 131 -8.51 -20.79 0.58
CA SER A 131 -7.46 -21.27 1.48
C SER A 131 -6.10 -21.54 0.82
N GLU A 132 -6.06 -21.70 -0.50
CA GLU A 132 -4.81 -21.86 -1.28
C GLU A 132 -4.21 -20.51 -1.70
N CYS A 133 -4.87 -19.40 -1.39
CA CYS A 133 -4.39 -18.04 -1.61
C CYS A 133 -3.92 -17.37 -0.32
N ARG A 134 -3.04 -16.38 -0.48
CA ARG A 134 -2.69 -15.38 0.53
C ARG A 134 -3.14 -14.02 0.05
N TYR A 135 -3.56 -13.19 0.98
CA TYR A 135 -4.19 -11.90 0.70
C TYR A 135 -3.34 -10.81 1.31
N LYS A 136 -2.99 -9.80 0.52
CA LYS A 136 -2.24 -8.63 0.96
C LYS A 136 -3.12 -7.40 0.81
N MET A 137 -3.23 -6.63 1.88
CA MET A 137 -4.02 -5.40 1.87
C MET A 137 -3.12 -4.24 2.25
N LEU A 138 -3.33 -3.12 1.57
CA LEU A 138 -2.68 -1.87 1.91
C LEU A 138 -3.36 -1.24 3.12
N GLY A 139 -2.54 -0.67 3.99
CA GLY A 139 -2.97 0.03 5.17
C GLY A 139 -2.90 1.53 4.99
N TYR A 140 -3.76 2.23 5.72
CA TYR A 140 -3.76 3.67 5.86
C TYR A 140 -3.34 4.02 7.27
N ARG A 141 -2.42 4.97 7.41
CA ARG A 141 -2.08 5.56 8.70
C ARG A 141 -3.04 6.70 8.97
N ILE A 142 -3.72 6.65 10.11
CA ILE A 142 -4.66 7.68 10.54
C ILE A 142 -4.28 8.17 11.94
N THR A 143 -4.76 9.35 12.30
CA THR A 143 -4.72 9.86 13.66
C THR A 143 -6.14 9.94 14.19
N PHE A 144 -6.40 9.33 15.34
CA PHE A 144 -7.70 9.33 16.00
C PHE A 144 -7.48 9.48 17.51
N GLU A 145 -8.18 10.43 18.14
CA GLU A 145 -8.06 10.71 19.59
C GLU A 145 -6.61 10.95 20.07
N GLY A 146 -5.76 11.52 19.21
CA GLY A 146 -4.35 11.78 19.53
C GLY A 146 -3.43 10.57 19.33
N GLU A 147 -3.97 9.43 18.91
CA GLU A 147 -3.20 8.20 18.69
C GLU A 147 -3.06 7.89 17.20
N THR A 148 -1.96 7.22 16.86
CA THR A 148 -1.70 6.76 15.49
C THR A 148 -2.18 5.32 15.33
N LEU A 149 -3.05 5.09 14.34
CA LEU A 149 -3.62 3.77 14.04
C LEU A 149 -3.31 3.37 12.59
N TYR A 150 -3.32 2.07 12.33
CA TYR A 150 -3.37 1.54 10.98
C TYR A 150 -4.73 0.93 10.68
N VAL A 151 -5.31 1.29 9.54
CA VAL A 151 -6.56 0.72 9.04
C VAL A 151 -6.29 -0.02 7.74
N PHE A 152 -6.69 -1.29 7.67
CA PHE A 152 -6.58 -2.13 6.49
C PHE A 152 -7.98 -2.46 5.99
N ASP A 153 -8.24 -2.16 4.72
CA ASP A 153 -9.49 -2.50 4.04
C ASP A 153 -9.37 -3.88 3.39
N LEU A 154 -10.23 -4.83 3.77
CA LEU A 154 -10.18 -6.19 3.26
C LEU A 154 -10.95 -6.36 1.95
N LEU A 155 -11.73 -5.36 1.53
CA LEU A 155 -12.47 -5.40 0.27
C LEU A 155 -11.58 -5.23 -0.96
N VAL A 156 -10.36 -4.71 -0.78
CA VAL A 156 -9.42 -4.46 -1.89
C VAL A 156 -8.11 -5.23 -1.67
N PRO A 157 -8.10 -6.57 -1.74
CA PRO A 157 -6.89 -7.36 -1.56
C PRO A 157 -6.11 -7.55 -2.87
N GLU A 158 -4.79 -7.54 -2.75
CA GLU A 158 -3.87 -8.18 -3.69
C GLU A 158 -3.82 -9.69 -3.37
N ILE A 159 -4.26 -10.54 -4.31
CA ILE A 159 -4.40 -11.99 -4.11
C ILE A 159 -3.19 -12.69 -4.70
N PHE A 160 -2.55 -13.60 -3.94
CA PHE A 160 -1.44 -14.40 -4.44
C PHE A 160 -1.68 -15.87 -4.16
N HIS A 161 -1.46 -16.74 -5.14
CA HIS A 161 -1.51 -18.18 -4.91
C HIS A 161 -0.31 -18.62 -4.04
N GLU A 162 -0.57 -19.42 -3.01
CA GLU A 162 0.49 -20.12 -2.31
C GLU A 162 0.82 -21.39 -3.11
N GLY A 163 2.07 -21.48 -3.60
CA GLY A 163 2.51 -22.70 -4.26
C GLY A 163 2.44 -23.85 -3.26
N GLN A 164 1.80 -24.96 -3.65
CA GLN A 164 1.85 -26.18 -2.85
C GLN A 164 3.32 -26.54 -2.65
N ARG A 165 3.78 -26.52 -1.39
CA ARG A 165 5.06 -27.14 -1.04
C ARG A 165 4.92 -28.59 -1.46
N LYS A 166 5.65 -29.03 -2.49
CA LYS A 166 5.82 -30.45 -2.79
C LYS A 166 6.27 -31.10 -1.47
N LYS A 167 5.38 -31.88 -0.84
CA LYS A 167 5.82 -32.89 0.11
C LYS A 167 6.82 -33.73 -0.69
N ASN A 168 8.03 -33.90 -0.15
CA ASN A 168 9.01 -34.79 -0.74
C ASN A 168 8.32 -36.14 -0.96
N ALA A 169 8.11 -36.47 -2.22
CA ALA A 169 7.54 -37.73 -2.65
C ALA A 169 8.62 -38.79 -2.41
N VAL A 170 8.44 -39.57 -1.35
CA VAL A 170 8.82 -40.97 -1.40
C VAL A 170 7.51 -41.73 -1.52
N ASP A 171 7.42 -42.43 -2.64
CA ASP A 171 6.41 -43.42 -3.04
C ASP A 171 5.00 -42.89 -3.30
N SER A 172 4.73 -42.57 -4.58
CA SER A 172 3.67 -43.22 -5.36
C SER A 172 3.75 -42.70 -6.80
N GLN A 173 4.12 -43.62 -7.70
CA GLN A 173 3.93 -43.49 -9.13
C GLN A 173 2.42 -43.39 -9.43
N ASP A 174 2.07 -42.75 -10.53
CA ASP A 174 0.74 -42.62 -11.14
C ASP A 174 -0.14 -41.44 -10.69
N ASN A 175 0.01 -40.32 -11.39
CA ASN A 175 -0.96 -39.93 -12.43
C ASN A 175 -0.53 -38.63 -13.13
N ALA A 176 -0.37 -38.72 -14.44
CA ALA A 176 -0.12 -37.59 -15.32
C ALA A 176 -1.40 -36.73 -15.46
N ALA A 177 -1.49 -35.67 -14.66
CA ALA A 177 -2.34 -34.52 -14.97
C ALA A 177 -1.45 -33.28 -14.97
N SER A 178 -1.26 -32.71 -16.16
CA SER A 178 -0.47 -31.52 -16.42
C SER A 178 -1.00 -30.31 -15.64
N THR A 179 -0.55 -30.13 -14.41
CA THR A 179 -0.71 -28.87 -13.68
C THR A 179 0.38 -27.93 -14.17
N LYS A 180 -0.01 -26.94 -14.98
CA LYS A 180 0.86 -25.81 -15.33
C LYS A 180 1.47 -25.25 -14.02
N PRO A 181 2.76 -24.89 -13.98
CA PRO A 181 3.36 -24.32 -12.79
C PRO A 181 2.65 -23.01 -12.44
N VAL A 182 1.81 -23.04 -11.40
CA VAL A 182 1.17 -21.83 -10.89
C VAL A 182 2.27 -20.94 -10.35
N ASN A 183 2.53 -19.83 -11.03
CA ASN A 183 3.51 -18.86 -10.60
C ASN A 183 2.98 -18.15 -9.35
N SER A 184 3.31 -18.70 -8.17
CA SER A 184 2.94 -18.18 -6.84
C SER A 184 3.39 -16.76 -6.54
N ARG A 185 4.17 -16.13 -7.44
CA ARG A 185 4.56 -14.73 -7.38
C ARG A 185 3.66 -13.80 -8.19
N LYS A 186 2.83 -14.31 -9.10
CA LYS A 186 1.89 -13.49 -9.86
C LYS A 186 0.68 -13.19 -8.97
N GLY A 187 0.58 -11.94 -8.54
CA GLY A 187 -0.62 -11.42 -7.89
C GLY A 187 -1.76 -11.32 -8.90
N PHE A 188 -2.98 -11.56 -8.44
CA PHE A 188 -4.21 -11.30 -9.13
C PHE A 188 -5.00 -10.31 -8.30
N TYR A 189 -5.79 -9.48 -8.98
CA TYR A 189 -6.66 -8.50 -8.34
C TYR A 189 -8.11 -8.95 -8.52
N LEU A 190 -9.03 -8.30 -7.80
CA LEU A 190 -10.46 -8.47 -8.04
C LEU A 190 -10.84 -8.00 -9.46
N ASP A 191 -11.95 -8.52 -9.98
CA ASP A 191 -12.39 -8.31 -11.36
C ASP A 191 -12.59 -6.83 -11.73
N ASP A 192 -12.87 -5.97 -10.75
CA ASP A 192 -12.98 -4.52 -10.92
C ASP A 192 -11.63 -3.82 -11.17
N ILE A 193 -10.52 -4.46 -10.80
CA ILE A 193 -9.14 -3.99 -10.99
C ILE A 193 -8.50 -4.66 -12.21
N VAL A 194 -8.86 -5.91 -12.51
CA VAL A 194 -8.23 -6.68 -13.59
C VAL A 194 -8.50 -6.03 -14.95
N GLY A 195 -7.45 -5.55 -15.60
CA GLY A 195 -7.52 -4.96 -16.95
C GLY A 195 -7.86 -3.47 -16.97
N THR A 196 -7.91 -2.79 -15.82
CA THR A 196 -8.11 -1.34 -15.73
C THR A 196 -6.87 -0.66 -15.15
N PHE A 197 -6.55 0.54 -15.61
CA PHE A 197 -5.51 1.37 -14.96
C PHE A 197 -6.05 1.99 -13.67
N GLY A 198 -7.33 2.33 -13.64
CA GLY A 198 -8.06 2.83 -12.48
C GLY A 198 -9.31 3.55 -12.92
N VAL A 199 -9.63 4.67 -12.27
CA VAL A 199 -10.86 5.45 -12.53
C VAL A 199 -10.52 6.78 -13.22
N PRO A 200 -11.40 7.33 -14.08
CA PRO A 200 -11.22 8.66 -14.64
C PRO A 200 -10.97 9.73 -13.58
N VAL A 201 -10.17 10.76 -13.91
CA VAL A 201 -9.77 11.81 -12.95
C VAL A 201 -10.97 12.53 -12.32
N GLU A 202 -12.00 12.85 -13.11
CA GLU A 202 -13.20 13.53 -12.61
C GLU A 202 -14.02 12.66 -11.65
N GLU A 203 -14.06 11.34 -11.88
CA GLU A 203 -14.71 10.39 -10.97
C GLU A 203 -13.91 10.24 -9.67
N HIS A 204 -12.59 10.08 -9.79
CA HIS A 204 -11.70 10.03 -8.64
C HIS A 204 -11.82 11.26 -7.73
N ARG A 205 -11.98 12.46 -8.32
CA ARG A 205 -12.16 13.71 -7.55
C ARG A 205 -13.44 13.69 -6.73
N LYS A 206 -14.56 13.29 -7.35
CA LYS A 206 -15.86 13.17 -6.67
C LYS A 206 -15.84 12.14 -5.55
N GLU A 207 -15.29 10.96 -5.79
CA GLU A 207 -15.18 9.91 -4.77
C GLU A 207 -14.31 10.36 -3.58
N SER A 208 -13.24 11.10 -3.85
CA SER A 208 -12.34 11.63 -2.81
C SER A 208 -13.04 12.68 -1.94
N GLU A 209 -13.82 13.56 -2.54
CA GLU A 209 -14.62 14.57 -1.83
C GLU A 209 -15.70 13.91 -0.95
N VAL A 210 -16.40 12.88 -1.46
CA VAL A 210 -17.41 12.15 -0.69
C VAL A 210 -16.80 11.38 0.49
N LYS A 211 -15.64 10.73 0.31
CA LYS A 211 -14.95 10.02 1.41
C LYS A 211 -14.44 10.95 2.51
N GLN A 212 -14.13 12.20 2.20
CA GLN A 212 -13.80 13.19 3.24
C GLN A 212 -15.01 13.55 4.11
N MET A 213 -16.24 13.51 3.56
CA MET A 213 -17.47 13.78 4.30
C MET A 213 -17.93 12.62 5.20
N ASP A 214 -17.66 11.37 4.80
CA ASP A 214 -18.29 10.17 5.39
C ASP A 214 -17.45 9.44 6.47
N GLY A 215 -16.42 10.09 7.04
CA GLY A 215 -15.83 9.60 8.31
C GLY A 215 -14.31 9.53 8.43
N TYR A 216 -13.54 10.13 7.54
CA TYR A 216 -12.09 10.32 7.73
C TYR A 216 -11.64 11.71 7.28
N VAL A 217 -11.91 12.72 8.11
CA VAL A 217 -11.31 14.04 7.93
C VAL A 217 -9.81 13.90 8.16
N SER A 218 -9.03 13.96 7.08
CA SER A 218 -7.61 14.31 7.17
C SER A 218 -7.54 15.79 7.55
N MET A 219 -7.57 16.09 8.86
CA MET A 219 -7.27 17.42 9.41
C MET A 219 -5.78 17.72 9.27
N GLY A 220 -5.32 17.81 8.02
CA GLY A 220 -3.93 18.09 7.65
C GLY A 220 -3.75 19.27 6.69
N ILE A 221 -4.82 19.98 6.32
CA ILE A 221 -4.76 21.14 5.39
C ILE A 221 -5.51 22.39 5.94
N LEU A 222 -5.75 22.49 7.26
CA LEU A 222 -6.35 23.70 7.85
C LEU A 222 -5.56 24.28 9.03
N THR A 223 -4.23 24.25 8.94
CA THR A 223 -3.38 25.24 9.63
C THR A 223 -2.77 26.18 8.60
N GLY A 224 -3.64 26.92 7.91
CA GLY A 224 -3.29 28.22 7.36
C GLY A 224 -2.78 29.09 8.51
N LYS A 225 -1.52 29.50 8.41
CA LYS A 225 -0.78 30.35 9.33
C LYS A 225 -1.64 31.48 9.90
N ILE A 226 -1.96 31.43 11.20
CA ILE A 226 -2.22 32.64 11.96
C ILE A 226 -0.84 33.17 12.34
N ALA A 227 -0.34 34.13 11.56
CA ALA A 227 0.78 34.95 12.00
C ALA A 227 0.34 35.74 13.25
N PRO A 228 1.13 35.79 14.32
CA PRO A 228 0.83 36.71 15.41
C PRO A 228 1.13 38.13 14.88
N GLU A 229 0.11 39.00 14.87
CA GLU A 229 0.34 40.43 14.69
C GLU A 229 1.23 40.91 15.84
N ALA A 230 2.38 41.44 15.44
CA ALA A 230 3.30 42.15 16.31
C ALA A 230 2.59 43.36 16.92
N GLY A 231 2.76 43.51 18.24
CA GLY A 231 2.36 44.71 18.96
C GLY A 231 2.97 45.96 18.34
N LYS A 232 2.17 47.02 18.31
CA LYS A 232 2.61 48.40 18.17
C LYS A 232 2.02 49.19 19.34
N ASP A 233 2.95 49.71 20.14
CA ASP A 233 2.93 50.94 20.95
C ASP A 233 1.65 51.35 21.69
#